data_AF-A0A2R6FPG5-F1
#
_entry.id   AF-A0A2R6FPG5-F1
#
_cell.length_a   1.000
_cell.length_b   1.000
_cell.length_c   1.000
_cell.angle_alpha   90.00
_cell.angle_beta   90.00
_cell.angle_gamma   90.00
#
_symmetry.space_group_name_H-M   'P 1'
#
loop_
_entity.id
_entity.type
_entity.pdbx_description
1 polymer ?
#
loop_
_entity_poly.entity_id
_entity_poly.type
_entity_poly.pdbx_seq_one_letter_code
_entity_poly.pdbx_strand_id
1 'polypeptide(L)'
;MTRKRYVLPLCLLCLLAGCGALPGVSVETPVNATSAGTDGPAATTGAPTAGDGGAASPTGTAGGSGDETATPTPTPEPADLTVEYVIRPGAVPSAFQSVTVEFEVVFAERASDLDRCIGTLLGSKYEPTPTALPTPTGACQSQSGLSVDLTGIDGTETLGSFTVDGRFDGAYALVVRDVVPVFADGTAPTAVYDTDFRAHTQRGRGSGRYGVEIGITDAGGDVPWDYAVYERSVDPDANATTGTVTGTPAGTATPGNATSAPTATPADTGTPAGNGTVADG
;
A
#
# COMPACT_ATOMS: atom_id res chain seq x y z
N MET A 1 -8.13 14.51 61.38
CA MET A 1 -9.37 13.69 61.26
C MET A 1 -10.47 14.69 60.96
N THR A 2 -11.09 14.75 59.78
CA THR A 2 -12.06 13.78 59.25
C THR A 2 -12.26 14.03 57.75
N ARG A 3 -12.14 12.98 56.93
CA ARG A 3 -12.45 13.00 55.49
C ARG A 3 -13.97 13.16 55.28
N LYS A 4 -14.40 13.90 54.26
CA LYS A 4 -15.71 13.65 53.63
C LYS A 4 -15.58 13.58 52.10
N ARG A 5 -16.14 12.48 51.60
CA ARG A 5 -16.15 12.00 50.21
C ARG A 5 -17.37 12.58 49.48
N TYR A 6 -17.17 12.81 48.17
CA TYR A 6 -18.08 12.87 47.02
C TYR A 6 -19.59 12.64 47.21
N VAL A 7 -20.40 13.46 46.53
CA VAL A 7 -21.54 13.00 45.71
C VAL A 7 -21.68 13.92 44.48
N LEU A 8 -21.60 13.30 43.31
CA LEU A 8 -21.86 13.84 41.98
C LEU A 8 -23.35 13.63 41.67
N PRO A 9 -24.16 14.63 41.27
CA PRO A 9 -25.44 14.38 40.64
C PRO A 9 -25.31 14.45 39.12
N LEU A 10 -25.42 13.26 38.55
CA LEU A 10 -25.82 12.88 37.20
C LEU A 10 -26.97 13.79 36.69
N CYS A 11 -26.70 14.67 35.72
CA CYS A 11 -27.73 15.46 35.05
C CYS A 11 -28.04 14.82 33.68
N LEU A 12 -28.88 13.79 33.74
CA LEU A 12 -29.52 13.12 32.61
C LEU A 12 -30.90 13.76 32.43
N LEU A 13 -31.14 14.60 31.41
CA LEU A 13 -32.48 14.84 30.88
C LEU A 13 -32.50 15.57 29.53
N CYS A 14 -33.15 14.91 28.55
CA CYS A 14 -33.94 15.44 27.44
C CYS A 14 -33.31 16.32 26.35
N LEU A 15 -33.29 15.81 25.11
CA LEU A 15 -33.97 16.45 23.96
C LEU A 15 -34.22 15.42 22.84
N LEU A 16 -35.41 14.82 22.90
CA LEU A 16 -36.09 14.18 21.77
C LEU A 16 -36.89 15.26 21.04
N ALA A 17 -36.71 15.41 19.72
CA ALA A 17 -37.74 15.65 18.69
C ALA A 17 -37.14 16.39 17.48
N GLY A 18 -37.17 15.76 16.31
CA GLY A 18 -36.78 16.40 15.05
C GLY A 18 -36.87 15.46 13.86
N CYS A 19 -38.10 15.09 13.50
CA CYS A 19 -38.44 14.36 12.28
C CYS A 19 -38.20 15.25 11.04
N GLY A 20 -37.52 14.73 10.03
CA GLY A 20 -37.36 15.35 8.71
C GLY A 20 -37.11 14.27 7.66
N ALA A 21 -38.04 14.14 6.72
CA ALA A 21 -38.09 13.12 5.68
C ALA A 21 -37.20 13.43 4.45
N LEU A 22 -36.57 12.36 3.90
CA LEU A 22 -36.38 11.92 2.49
C LEU A 22 -36.21 12.96 1.35
N PRO A 23 -35.41 12.72 0.27
CA PRO A 23 -35.32 11.45 -0.48
C PRO A 23 -33.88 11.00 -0.83
N GLY A 24 -33.60 9.73 -1.10
CA GLY A 24 -33.73 9.18 -2.44
C GLY A 24 -32.79 7.98 -2.61
N VAL A 25 -33.39 6.90 -3.09
CA VAL A 25 -32.85 5.65 -3.61
C VAL A 25 -31.51 5.74 -4.35
N SER A 26 -30.63 4.76 -4.08
CA SER A 26 -30.13 3.82 -5.10
C SER A 26 -29.67 2.53 -4.41
N VAL A 27 -30.48 1.48 -4.52
CA VAL A 27 -30.07 0.10 -4.26
C VAL A 27 -29.35 -0.35 -5.52
N GLU A 28 -28.03 -0.40 -5.51
CA GLU A 28 -27.30 -1.14 -6.54
C GLU A 28 -27.43 -2.64 -6.25
N THR A 29 -27.98 -3.31 -7.24
CA THR A 29 -28.18 -4.76 -7.29
C THR A 29 -26.82 -5.40 -7.59
N PRO A 30 -26.44 -6.50 -6.93
CA PRO A 30 -25.22 -7.22 -7.30
C PRO A 30 -25.37 -7.78 -8.72
N VAL A 31 -24.53 -7.33 -9.64
CA VAL A 31 -24.48 -7.86 -11.01
C VAL A 31 -23.69 -9.17 -10.96
N ASN A 32 -24.43 -10.27 -10.86
CA ASN A 32 -23.90 -11.61 -11.09
C ASN A 32 -23.70 -11.78 -12.61
N ALA A 33 -22.49 -11.56 -13.10
CA ALA A 33 -22.16 -11.77 -14.51
C ALA A 33 -21.88 -13.26 -14.76
N THR A 34 -22.94 -13.99 -15.10
CA THR A 34 -22.83 -15.28 -15.80
C THR A 34 -22.33 -15.00 -17.22
N SER A 35 -21.08 -15.32 -17.54
CA SER A 35 -20.65 -15.43 -18.94
C SER A 35 -20.96 -16.83 -19.45
N ALA A 36 -22.09 -16.96 -20.15
CA ALA A 36 -22.34 -18.06 -21.07
C ALA A 36 -21.59 -17.77 -22.39
N GLY A 37 -20.86 -18.76 -22.91
CA GLY A 37 -20.26 -18.68 -24.23
C GLY A 37 -21.31 -18.64 -25.35
N THR A 38 -20.93 -18.23 -26.56
CA THR A 38 -20.64 -19.11 -27.72
C THR A 38 -20.30 -18.21 -28.94
N ASP A 39 -19.49 -18.76 -29.85
CA ASP A 39 -19.33 -18.44 -31.28
C ASP A 39 -18.25 -17.43 -31.73
N GLY A 40 -17.15 -18.00 -32.27
CA GLY A 40 -16.40 -17.42 -33.40
C GLY A 40 -17.15 -17.66 -34.73
N PRO A 41 -16.52 -17.57 -35.93
CA PRO A 41 -15.11 -17.26 -36.24
C PRO A 41 -14.93 -16.16 -37.33
N ALA A 42 -13.70 -15.67 -37.51
CA ALA A 42 -13.22 -15.19 -38.81
C ALA A 42 -11.69 -15.19 -38.87
N ALA A 43 -11.13 -16.24 -39.47
CA ALA A 43 -9.74 -16.27 -39.90
C ALA A 43 -9.55 -15.34 -41.11
N THR A 44 -8.54 -14.48 -41.09
CA THR A 44 -8.03 -13.80 -42.28
C THR A 44 -6.61 -14.26 -42.57
N THR A 45 -6.45 -14.68 -43.82
CA THR A 45 -5.33 -15.38 -44.42
C THR A 45 -4.23 -14.40 -44.82
N GLY A 46 -3.00 -14.59 -44.32
CA GLY A 46 -1.79 -13.97 -44.86
C GLY A 46 -1.01 -15.00 -45.69
N ALA A 47 -0.85 -14.74 -46.99
CA ALA A 47 -0.16 -15.61 -47.95
C ALA A 47 1.38 -15.63 -47.75
N PRO A 48 2.07 -16.72 -48.13
CA PRO A 48 3.53 -16.82 -48.03
C PRO A 48 4.24 -16.30 -49.30
N THR A 49 5.41 -15.71 -49.10
CA THR A 49 6.37 -15.34 -50.15
C THR A 49 7.17 -16.57 -50.59
N ALA A 50 7.27 -16.79 -51.90
CA ALA A 50 8.05 -17.84 -52.54
C ALA A 50 9.57 -17.58 -52.48
N GLY A 51 10.35 -18.67 -52.36
CA GLY A 51 11.81 -18.67 -52.52
C GLY A 51 12.33 -20.07 -52.81
N ASP A 52 13.01 -20.21 -53.95
CA ASP A 52 13.39 -21.43 -54.65
C ASP A 52 14.42 -22.34 -53.95
N GLY A 53 14.35 -23.64 -54.31
CA GLY A 53 15.55 -24.44 -54.57
C GLY A 53 15.70 -25.74 -53.76
N GLY A 54 15.61 -26.89 -54.45
CA GLY A 54 16.20 -28.14 -53.95
C GLY A 54 15.39 -29.39 -54.26
N ALA A 55 15.71 -30.04 -55.38
CA ALA A 55 15.23 -31.38 -55.70
C ALA A 55 15.82 -32.43 -54.75
N ALA A 56 14.95 -33.21 -54.11
CA ALA A 56 15.23 -34.59 -53.69
C ALA A 56 13.90 -35.34 -53.51
N SER A 57 13.68 -36.36 -54.32
CA SER A 57 12.63 -37.36 -54.12
C SER A 57 13.07 -38.36 -53.05
N PRO A 58 12.19 -38.69 -52.09
CA PRO A 58 12.06 -40.10 -51.75
C PRO A 58 10.59 -40.54 -51.73
N THR A 59 10.37 -41.67 -52.37
CA THR A 59 9.18 -42.52 -52.31
C THR A 59 8.92 -42.95 -50.87
N GLY A 60 7.79 -42.54 -50.28
CA GLY A 60 7.41 -42.88 -48.91
C GLY A 60 5.89 -43.02 -48.77
N THR A 61 5.47 -44.26 -48.64
CA THR A 61 4.18 -44.85 -48.24
C THR A 61 3.10 -43.91 -47.67
N ALA A 62 1.92 -43.97 -48.28
CA ALA A 62 0.67 -43.38 -47.78
C ALA A 62 0.28 -43.97 -46.41
N GLY A 63 0.08 -43.09 -45.43
CA GLY A 63 -0.45 -43.44 -44.11
C GLY A 63 -1.24 -42.26 -43.52
N GLY A 64 -2.57 -42.44 -43.43
CA GLY A 64 -3.46 -41.71 -42.51
C GLY A 64 -3.53 -40.20 -42.65
N SER A 65 -4.49 -39.71 -43.44
CA SER A 65 -5.02 -38.35 -43.30
C SER A 65 -5.91 -38.31 -42.05
N GLY A 66 -5.28 -38.31 -40.88
CA GLY A 66 -5.93 -37.98 -39.61
C GLY A 66 -5.92 -36.46 -39.46
N ASP A 67 -7.06 -35.83 -39.74
CA ASP A 67 -7.31 -34.42 -39.45
C ASP A 67 -7.50 -34.28 -37.92
N GLU A 68 -6.43 -34.51 -37.17
CA GLU A 68 -6.42 -34.29 -35.72
C GLU A 68 -6.37 -32.79 -35.50
N THR A 69 -7.55 -32.18 -35.37
CA THR A 69 -7.70 -30.83 -34.84
C THR A 69 -7.11 -30.83 -33.43
N ALA A 70 -5.88 -30.35 -33.29
CA ALA A 70 -5.23 -30.21 -32.00
C ALA A 70 -6.05 -29.27 -31.13
N THR A 71 -6.69 -29.81 -30.09
CA THR A 71 -7.38 -29.01 -29.09
C THR A 71 -6.36 -28.06 -28.45
N PRO A 72 -6.60 -26.73 -28.47
CA PRO A 72 -5.69 -25.81 -27.81
C PRO A 72 -5.62 -26.18 -26.32
N THR A 73 -4.41 -26.42 -25.83
CA THR A 73 -4.20 -26.59 -24.39
C THR A 73 -4.48 -25.25 -23.73
N PRO A 74 -5.40 -25.16 -22.75
CA PRO A 74 -5.67 -23.90 -22.07
C PRO A 74 -4.39 -23.40 -21.43
N THR A 75 -4.06 -22.13 -21.66
CA THR A 75 -2.98 -21.48 -20.93
C THR A 75 -3.37 -21.42 -19.46
N PRO A 76 -2.52 -21.89 -18.53
CA PRO A 76 -2.83 -21.84 -17.12
C PRO A 76 -3.05 -20.39 -16.70
N GLU A 77 -4.14 -20.15 -15.97
CA GLU A 77 -4.42 -18.87 -15.35
C GLU A 77 -3.35 -18.57 -14.28
N PRO A 78 -2.88 -17.31 -14.15
CA PRO A 78 -1.97 -16.96 -13.08
C PRO A 78 -2.63 -17.23 -11.74
N ALA A 79 -1.92 -17.90 -10.81
CA ALA A 79 -2.45 -18.10 -9.47
C ALA A 79 -2.68 -16.76 -8.75
N ASP A 80 -3.56 -16.76 -7.75
CA ASP A 80 -3.85 -15.59 -6.93
C ASP A 80 -2.58 -15.01 -6.27
N LEU A 81 -2.62 -13.70 -6.00
CA LEU A 81 -1.59 -12.96 -5.30
C LEU A 81 -2.09 -12.58 -3.90
N THR A 82 -1.32 -12.91 -2.87
CA THR A 82 -1.61 -12.51 -1.48
C THR A 82 -0.46 -11.68 -0.92
N VAL A 83 -0.80 -10.54 -0.30
CA VAL A 83 0.14 -9.66 0.42
C VAL A 83 -0.41 -9.33 1.82
N GLU A 84 0.47 -9.08 2.78
CA GLU A 84 0.12 -8.63 4.13
C GLU A 84 0.94 -7.39 4.49
N TYR A 85 0.32 -6.44 5.18
CA TYR A 85 0.99 -5.22 5.65
C TYR A 85 0.99 -5.13 7.17
N VAL A 86 2.15 -4.78 7.71
CA VAL A 86 2.41 -4.57 9.13
C VAL A 86 2.80 -3.12 9.35
N ILE A 87 2.05 -2.42 10.19
CA ILE A 87 2.28 -1.04 10.55
C ILE A 87 3.01 -0.99 11.89
N ARG A 88 4.09 -0.22 11.94
CA ARG A 88 4.82 0.11 13.17
C ARG A 88 4.66 1.60 13.45
N PRO A 89 4.31 2.01 14.68
CA PRO A 89 4.31 3.42 15.02
C PRO A 89 5.76 3.92 15.07
N GLY A 90 5.99 5.05 14.41
CA GLY A 90 7.20 5.85 14.54
C GLY A 90 7.13 6.78 15.75
N ALA A 91 7.99 7.79 15.77
CA ALA A 91 7.89 8.89 16.71
C ALA A 91 6.56 9.63 16.50
N VAL A 92 5.90 10.00 17.59
CA VAL A 92 4.73 10.87 17.59
C VAL A 92 4.93 11.92 18.68
N PRO A 93 4.87 13.23 18.36
CA PRO A 93 4.98 14.28 19.36
C PRO A 93 3.94 14.10 20.46
N SER A 94 4.36 14.25 21.71
CA SER A 94 3.47 14.08 22.88
C SER A 94 2.34 15.12 22.97
N ALA A 95 2.36 16.15 22.12
CA ALA A 95 1.27 17.09 21.95
C ALA A 95 0.02 16.44 21.33
N PHE A 96 0.19 15.40 20.51
CA PHE A 96 -0.91 14.68 19.90
C PHE A 96 -1.51 13.64 20.85
N GLN A 97 -2.83 13.70 20.99
CA GLN A 97 -3.61 12.71 21.71
C GLN A 97 -3.88 11.47 20.86
N SER A 98 -4.09 11.64 19.56
CA SER A 98 -4.28 10.55 18.61
C SER A 98 -3.70 10.92 17.25
N VAL A 99 -3.28 9.91 16.50
CA VAL A 99 -2.82 10.07 15.11
C VAL A 99 -3.40 8.93 14.29
N THR A 100 -4.53 9.18 13.64
CA THR A 100 -5.18 8.18 12.78
C THR A 100 -4.59 8.26 11.38
N VAL A 101 -4.09 7.13 10.88
CA VAL A 101 -3.61 6.99 9.50
C VAL A 101 -4.62 6.16 8.73
N GLU A 102 -5.09 6.69 7.60
CA GLU A 102 -6.02 6.01 6.70
C GLU A 102 -5.25 5.40 5.52
N PHE A 103 -5.54 4.13 5.22
CA PHE A 103 -4.86 3.38 4.18
C PHE A 103 -5.79 2.91 3.06
N GLU A 104 -5.20 2.69 1.91
CA GLU A 104 -5.79 1.96 0.80
C GLU A 104 -4.73 1.05 0.16
N VAL A 105 -5.09 -0.21 -0.07
CA VAL A 105 -4.22 -1.14 -0.81
C VAL A 105 -4.67 -1.16 -2.25
N VAL A 106 -3.74 -0.95 -3.18
CA VAL A 106 -4.01 -0.85 -4.62
C VAL A 106 -3.24 -1.94 -5.37
N PHE A 107 -3.91 -2.61 -6.30
CA PHE A 107 -3.34 -3.57 -7.23
C PHE A 107 -3.60 -3.13 -8.67
N ALA A 108 -2.61 -3.30 -9.53
CA ALA A 108 -2.67 -2.95 -10.94
C ALA A 108 -2.40 -4.18 -11.80
N GLU A 109 -3.24 -4.38 -12.83
CA GLU A 109 -3.04 -5.42 -13.85
C GLU A 109 -1.70 -5.24 -14.58
N ARG A 110 -1.24 -3.99 -14.73
CA ARG A 110 0.03 -3.64 -15.39
C ARG A 110 0.91 -2.81 -14.48
N ALA A 111 2.18 -3.16 -14.41
CA ALA A 111 3.17 -2.41 -13.63
C ALA A 111 3.22 -0.92 -13.99
N SER A 112 3.03 -0.58 -15.27
CA SER A 112 3.05 0.79 -15.79
C SER A 112 1.82 1.63 -15.40
N ASP A 113 0.74 0.99 -14.94
CA ASP A 113 -0.51 1.66 -14.58
C ASP A 113 -0.60 1.99 -13.09
N LEU A 114 0.33 1.51 -12.26
CA LEU A 114 0.28 1.71 -10.80
C LEU A 114 0.12 3.19 -10.42
N ASP A 115 0.87 4.09 -11.05
CA ASP A 115 0.79 5.54 -10.77
C ASP A 115 -0.60 6.11 -11.08
N ARG A 116 -1.27 5.61 -12.12
CA ARG A 116 -2.62 6.03 -12.53
C ARG A 116 -3.69 5.43 -11.61
N CYS A 117 -3.49 4.18 -11.17
CA CYS A 117 -4.36 3.53 -10.20
C CYS A 117 -4.31 4.22 -8.83
N ILE A 118 -3.14 4.73 -8.41
CA ILE A 118 -2.95 5.40 -7.12
C ILE A 118 -3.37 6.87 -7.19
N GLY A 119 -3.08 7.57 -8.28
CA GLY A 119 -3.15 9.04 -8.24
C GLY A 119 -4.56 9.64 -8.18
N THR A 120 -5.62 8.83 -8.21
CA THR A 120 -6.97 9.26 -7.81
C THR A 120 -7.19 9.29 -6.29
N LEU A 121 -6.26 8.71 -5.52
CA LEU A 121 -6.32 8.56 -4.07
C LEU A 121 -5.48 9.58 -3.32
N LEU A 122 -4.49 10.18 -4.00
CA LEU A 122 -3.61 11.23 -3.47
C LEU A 122 -4.27 12.59 -3.72
N GLY A 123 -4.34 13.40 -2.68
CA GLY A 123 -5.15 14.62 -2.65
C GLY A 123 -5.77 14.84 -1.29
N SER A 124 -4.96 15.24 -0.32
CA SER A 124 -5.44 15.67 0.99
C SER A 124 -6.08 17.06 0.96
N LYS A 125 -6.76 17.43 2.05
CA LYS A 125 -7.29 18.80 2.26
C LYS A 125 -6.22 19.89 2.25
N TYR A 126 -4.94 19.52 2.35
CA TYR A 126 -3.82 20.45 2.40
C TYR A 126 -3.15 20.64 1.02
N GLU A 127 -3.52 19.85 0.02
CA GLU A 127 -2.96 19.92 -1.33
C GLU A 127 -3.86 20.71 -2.31
N PRO A 128 -3.27 21.35 -3.33
CA PRO A 128 -4.05 21.94 -4.43
C PRO A 128 -4.79 20.85 -5.20
N THR A 129 -5.92 21.20 -5.84
CA THR A 129 -6.73 20.27 -6.63
C THR A 129 -5.86 19.47 -7.62
N PRO A 130 -5.86 18.12 -7.56
CA PRO A 130 -5.03 17.30 -8.43
C PRO A 130 -5.33 17.54 -9.91
N THR A 131 -4.29 17.55 -10.74
CA THR A 131 -4.46 17.49 -12.19
C THR A 131 -4.97 16.11 -12.58
N ALA A 132 -6.02 16.04 -13.41
CA ALA A 132 -6.57 14.77 -13.85
C ALA A 132 -5.49 13.90 -14.52
N LEU A 133 -5.32 12.68 -14.01
CA LEU A 133 -4.39 11.71 -14.58
C LEU A 133 -5.03 10.96 -15.76
N PRO A 134 -4.23 10.52 -16.74
CA PRO A 134 -4.72 9.68 -17.81
C PRO A 134 -5.26 8.35 -17.25
N THR A 135 -6.30 7.83 -17.87
CA THR A 135 -6.90 6.54 -17.53
C THR A 135 -5.87 5.41 -17.64
N PRO A 136 -5.81 4.47 -16.68
CA PRO A 136 -4.96 3.29 -16.78
C PRO A 136 -5.33 2.44 -18.00
N THR A 137 -4.35 1.76 -18.60
CA THR A 137 -4.59 0.90 -19.76
C THR A 137 -5.14 -0.47 -19.34
N GLY A 138 -4.66 -1.01 -18.22
CA GLY A 138 -5.21 -2.19 -17.54
C GLY A 138 -6.20 -1.81 -16.44
N ALA A 139 -6.80 -2.82 -15.82
CA ALA A 139 -7.67 -2.62 -14.67
C ALA A 139 -6.89 -2.35 -13.38
N CYS A 140 -7.55 -1.70 -12.42
CA CYS A 140 -7.10 -1.52 -11.05
C CYS A 140 -8.08 -2.21 -10.10
N GLN A 141 -7.58 -2.75 -8.99
CA GLN A 141 -8.40 -3.10 -7.83
C GLN A 141 -7.86 -2.36 -6.60
N SER A 142 -8.75 -1.97 -5.71
CA SER A 142 -8.33 -1.40 -4.44
C SER A 142 -9.23 -1.85 -3.28
N GLN A 143 -8.66 -1.79 -2.08
CA GLN A 143 -9.34 -2.05 -0.83
C GLN A 143 -9.14 -0.87 0.11
N SER A 144 -10.24 -0.17 0.39
CA SER A 144 -10.30 1.04 1.22
C SER A 144 -10.86 0.78 2.62
N GLY A 145 -10.90 1.81 3.47
CA GLY A 145 -11.52 1.76 4.80
C GLY A 145 -10.63 1.15 5.89
N LEU A 146 -9.32 1.10 5.62
CA LEU A 146 -8.30 0.65 6.56
C LEU A 146 -7.85 1.86 7.37
N SER A 147 -7.76 1.73 8.70
CA SER A 147 -7.31 2.83 9.56
C SER A 147 -6.59 2.31 10.79
N VAL A 148 -5.55 3.01 11.23
CA VAL A 148 -4.78 2.69 12.45
C VAL A 148 -4.52 3.96 13.24
N ASP A 149 -4.65 3.91 14.58
CA ASP A 149 -4.19 5.00 15.46
C ASP A 149 -2.78 4.71 15.97
N LEU A 150 -1.79 5.46 15.49
CA LEU A 150 -0.39 5.26 15.84
C LEU A 150 -0.10 5.42 17.34
N THR A 151 -0.92 6.18 18.07
CA THR A 151 -0.76 6.38 19.52
C THR A 151 -1.25 5.18 20.34
N GLY A 152 -2.09 4.34 19.74
CA GLY A 152 -2.67 3.15 20.37
C GLY A 152 -1.90 1.85 20.16
N ILE A 153 -0.86 1.85 19.30
CA ILE A 153 -0.10 0.64 18.97
C ILE A 153 1.06 0.45 19.96
N ASP A 154 1.09 -0.71 20.61
CA ASP A 154 2.27 -1.19 21.35
C ASP A 154 2.98 -2.27 20.52
N GLY A 155 3.99 -1.87 19.75
CA GLY A 155 4.74 -2.75 18.86
C GLY A 155 4.35 -2.62 17.39
N THR A 156 3.48 -3.50 16.89
CA THR A 156 3.05 -3.52 15.48
C THR A 156 1.58 -3.91 15.34
N GLU A 157 0.91 -3.40 14.31
CA GLU A 157 -0.46 -3.76 13.95
C GLU A 157 -0.51 -4.30 12.51
N THR A 158 -1.22 -5.41 12.28
CA THR A 158 -1.42 -5.95 10.92
C THR A 158 -2.70 -5.37 10.32
N LEU A 159 -2.64 -4.94 9.06
CA LEU A 159 -3.82 -4.53 8.29
C LEU A 159 -4.59 -5.74 7.74
N GLY A 160 -4.08 -6.95 7.97
CA GLY A 160 -4.63 -8.19 7.43
C GLY A 160 -4.01 -8.59 6.08
N SER A 161 -4.49 -9.70 5.55
CA SER A 161 -4.08 -10.24 4.26
C SER A 161 -5.01 -9.78 3.14
N PHE A 162 -4.42 -9.42 2.01
CA PHE A 162 -5.08 -8.91 0.83
C PHE A 162 -4.82 -9.88 -0.32
N THR A 163 -5.85 -10.58 -0.76
CA THR A 163 -5.77 -11.55 -1.87
C THR A 163 -6.53 -11.02 -3.07
N VAL A 164 -5.88 -11.04 -4.23
CA VAL A 164 -6.47 -10.66 -5.52
C VAL A 164 -6.24 -11.75 -6.55
N ASP A 165 -7.11 -11.77 -7.55
CA ASP A 165 -6.96 -12.59 -8.74
C ASP A 165 -5.58 -12.38 -9.37
N GLY A 166 -4.96 -13.47 -9.84
CA GLY A 166 -3.63 -13.46 -10.41
C GLY A 166 -3.43 -12.51 -11.59
N ARG A 167 -4.51 -12.05 -12.25
CA ARG A 167 -4.42 -11.01 -13.29
C ARG A 167 -3.96 -9.64 -12.77
N PHE A 168 -4.07 -9.37 -11.46
CA PHE A 168 -3.67 -8.10 -10.83
C PHE A 168 -2.25 -8.14 -10.24
N ASP A 169 -1.38 -9.02 -10.74
CA ASP A 169 0.00 -9.21 -10.25
C ASP A 169 1.03 -8.28 -10.92
N GLY A 170 0.59 -7.31 -11.72
CA GLY A 170 1.47 -6.38 -12.44
C GLY A 170 2.21 -5.43 -11.50
N ALA A 171 1.54 -4.89 -10.49
CA ALA A 171 2.14 -4.12 -9.41
C ALA A 171 1.13 -3.88 -8.27
N TYR A 172 1.61 -3.52 -7.09
CA TYR A 172 0.75 -3.17 -5.96
C TYR A 172 1.40 -2.15 -5.03
N ALA A 173 0.58 -1.48 -4.24
CA ALA A 173 1.00 -0.46 -3.30
C ALA A 173 0.16 -0.44 -2.03
N LEU A 174 0.78 -0.03 -0.92
CA LEU A 174 0.10 0.50 0.24
C LEU A 174 0.16 2.02 0.15
N VAL A 175 -1.00 2.65 0.12
CA VAL A 175 -1.16 4.10 0.03
C VAL A 175 -1.69 4.61 1.36
N VAL A 176 -1.04 5.63 1.91
CA VAL A 176 -1.59 6.46 2.99
C VAL A 176 -2.40 7.56 2.33
N ARG A 177 -3.69 7.62 2.66
CA ARG A 177 -4.65 8.57 2.07
C ARG A 177 -4.83 9.82 2.89
N ASP A 178 -4.71 9.69 4.20
CA ASP A 178 -4.72 10.82 5.11
C ASP A 178 -3.98 10.45 6.40
N VAL A 179 -3.45 11.48 7.06
CA VAL A 179 -2.91 11.41 8.40
C VAL A 179 -3.63 12.48 9.21
N VAL A 180 -4.42 12.03 10.18
CA VAL A 180 -5.34 12.85 10.96
C VAL A 180 -4.86 12.92 12.41
N PRO A 181 -3.89 13.79 12.71
CA PRO A 181 -3.47 14.07 14.08
C PRO A 181 -4.50 14.94 14.80
N VAL A 182 -4.67 14.69 16.10
CA VAL A 182 -5.55 15.44 16.99
C VAL A 182 -4.79 15.77 18.27
N PHE A 183 -4.81 17.05 18.67
CA PHE A 183 -4.24 17.50 19.94
C PHE A 183 -5.12 17.08 21.13
N ALA A 184 -4.57 17.15 22.35
CA ALA A 184 -5.30 16.83 23.58
C ALA A 184 -6.55 17.70 23.85
N ASP A 185 -6.65 18.87 23.22
CA ASP A 185 -7.84 19.73 23.30
C ASP A 185 -8.91 19.38 22.22
N GLY A 186 -8.65 18.35 21.41
CA GLY A 186 -9.53 17.89 20.33
C GLY A 186 -9.37 18.66 19.02
N THR A 187 -8.45 19.64 18.94
CA THR A 187 -8.21 20.39 17.70
C THR A 187 -7.23 19.68 16.77
N ALA A 188 -7.35 19.93 15.47
CA ALA A 188 -6.40 19.44 14.47
C ALA A 188 -5.31 20.50 14.22
N PRO A 189 -4.05 20.10 13.96
CA PRO A 189 -3.02 21.03 13.51
C PRO A 189 -3.41 21.64 12.16
N THR A 190 -2.96 22.87 11.93
CA THR A 190 -3.30 23.61 10.71
C THR A 190 -2.29 23.41 9.59
N ALA A 191 -1.09 22.89 9.88
CA ALA A 191 -0.03 22.71 8.89
C ALA A 191 0.80 21.44 9.18
N VAL A 192 0.46 20.36 8.46
CA VAL A 192 1.20 19.09 8.47
C VAL A 192 1.62 18.80 7.04
N TYR A 193 2.90 18.51 6.83
CA TYR A 193 3.44 18.15 5.53
C TYR A 193 3.32 16.64 5.27
N ASP A 194 2.99 16.29 4.03
CA ASP A 194 2.98 14.93 3.47
C ASP A 194 1.96 13.98 4.14
N THR A 195 0.69 14.41 4.22
CA THR A 195 -0.38 13.61 4.82
C THR A 195 -0.92 12.50 3.92
N ASP A 196 -0.49 12.45 2.66
CA ASP A 196 -0.84 11.38 1.73
C ASP A 196 0.39 10.98 0.90
N PHE A 197 0.68 9.68 0.84
CA PHE A 197 1.91 9.18 0.22
C PHE A 197 1.85 7.68 -0.03
N ARG A 198 2.88 7.16 -0.71
CA ARG A 198 3.02 5.73 -0.99
C ARG A 198 3.92 5.10 0.07
N ALA A 199 3.30 4.50 1.08
CA ALA A 199 3.99 3.80 2.15
C ALA A 199 4.81 2.59 1.66
N HIS A 200 4.33 1.91 0.61
CA HIS A 200 5.03 0.80 -0.01
C HIS A 200 4.61 0.66 -1.48
N THR A 201 5.55 0.28 -2.35
CA THR A 201 5.25 -0.09 -3.75
C THR A 201 6.10 -1.28 -4.17
N GLN A 202 5.46 -2.25 -4.83
CA GLN A 202 6.15 -3.33 -5.52
C GLN A 202 5.73 -3.34 -6.99
N ARG A 203 6.71 -3.49 -7.89
CA ARG A 203 6.46 -3.82 -9.30
C ARG A 203 6.64 -5.30 -9.53
N GLY A 204 5.78 -5.85 -10.39
CA GLY A 204 5.73 -7.27 -10.71
C GLY A 204 5.18 -8.12 -9.57
N ARG A 205 5.11 -9.42 -9.85
CA ARG A 205 4.56 -10.43 -8.95
C ARG A 205 5.48 -10.66 -7.76
N GLY A 206 4.92 -10.59 -6.55
CA GLY A 206 5.59 -10.97 -5.32
C GLY A 206 4.58 -11.13 -4.19
N SER A 207 4.39 -12.34 -3.68
CA SER A 207 3.65 -12.51 -2.43
C SER A 207 4.58 -12.22 -1.26
N GLY A 208 4.02 -11.73 -0.15
CA GLY A 208 4.84 -11.47 1.03
C GLY A 208 4.17 -10.63 2.09
N ARG A 209 4.90 -10.50 3.18
CA ARG A 209 4.58 -9.65 4.33
C ARG A 209 5.51 -8.45 4.28
N TYR A 210 4.97 -7.24 4.45
CA TYR A 210 5.70 -5.99 4.31
C TYR A 210 5.50 -5.12 5.54
N GLY A 211 6.60 -4.62 6.11
CA GLY A 211 6.57 -3.71 7.25
C GLY A 211 6.75 -2.25 6.81
N VAL A 212 5.91 -1.37 7.34
CA VAL A 212 6.06 0.09 7.20
C VAL A 212 6.01 0.73 8.57
N GLU A 213 6.99 1.58 8.87
CA GLU A 213 6.92 2.50 10.01
C GLU A 213 6.49 3.88 9.56
N ILE A 214 5.51 4.46 10.27
CA ILE A 214 4.98 5.80 9.99
C ILE A 214 5.00 6.60 11.28
N GLY A 215 5.51 7.82 11.22
CA GLY A 215 5.51 8.74 12.37
C GLY A 215 5.34 10.19 11.97
N ILE A 216 5.26 11.06 12.96
CA ILE A 216 5.19 12.51 12.81
C ILE A 216 6.39 13.11 13.56
N THR A 217 6.99 14.16 13.01
CA THR A 217 8.06 14.91 13.68
C THR A 217 7.80 16.40 13.61
N ASP A 218 8.39 17.16 14.53
CA ASP A 218 8.42 18.62 14.45
C ASP A 218 9.26 19.03 13.23
N ALA A 219 8.73 19.92 12.39
CA ALA A 219 9.34 20.22 11.10
C ALA A 219 10.67 20.98 11.21
N GLY A 220 10.83 21.80 12.27
CA GLY A 220 12.04 22.59 12.53
C GLY A 220 12.41 23.60 11.43
N GLY A 221 13.15 24.66 11.79
CA GLY A 221 13.65 25.64 10.82
C GLY A 221 12.58 26.54 10.19
N ASP A 222 12.92 27.18 9.07
CA ASP A 222 12.08 28.17 8.36
C ASP A 222 11.23 27.52 7.25
N VAL A 223 10.38 26.56 7.61
CA VAL A 223 9.43 25.90 6.69
C VAL A 223 7.98 26.32 7.01
N PRO A 224 7.06 26.28 6.03
CA PRO A 224 5.69 26.76 6.24
C PRO A 224 4.76 25.75 6.95
N TRP A 225 5.29 24.64 7.46
CA TRP A 225 4.55 23.61 8.18
C TRP A 225 5.16 23.36 9.56
N ASP A 226 4.33 23.02 10.54
CA ASP A 226 4.79 22.79 11.93
C ASP A 226 5.26 21.36 12.16
N TYR A 227 4.65 20.42 11.41
CA TYR A 227 4.91 19.00 11.51
C TYR A 227 5.15 18.38 10.13
N ALA A 228 5.91 17.30 10.08
CA ALA A 228 6.10 16.48 8.89
C ALA A 228 5.83 15.01 9.21
N VAL A 229 5.10 14.33 8.33
CA VAL A 229 5.00 12.87 8.36
C VAL A 229 6.28 12.29 7.79
N TYR A 230 6.70 11.14 8.30
CA TYR A 230 7.77 10.36 7.72
C TYR A 230 7.38 8.89 7.65
N GLU A 231 7.97 8.19 6.68
CA GLU A 231 7.81 6.77 6.47
C GLU A 231 9.15 6.06 6.25
N ARG A 232 9.20 4.77 6.61
CA ARG A 232 10.30 3.89 6.22
C ARG A 232 9.86 2.43 6.16
N SER A 233 10.50 1.66 5.29
CA SER A 233 10.36 0.20 5.26
C SER A 233 11.04 -0.43 6.47
N VAL A 234 10.43 -1.46 7.03
CA VAL A 234 10.94 -2.18 8.19
C VAL A 234 10.75 -3.68 8.00
N ASP A 235 11.56 -4.48 8.68
CA ASP A 235 11.33 -5.92 8.76
C ASP A 235 10.00 -6.16 9.52
N PRO A 236 8.99 -6.78 8.89
CA PRO A 236 7.69 -7.04 9.52
C PRO A 236 7.75 -8.03 10.68
N ASP A 237 8.85 -8.79 10.80
CA ASP A 237 9.05 -9.80 11.84
C ASP A 237 10.00 -9.32 12.94
N ALA A 238 10.64 -8.15 12.77
CA ALA A 238 11.50 -7.56 13.78
C ALA A 238 10.65 -6.98 14.93
N ASN A 239 10.89 -7.48 16.14
CA ASN A 239 10.26 -6.94 17.33
C ASN A 239 10.70 -5.49 17.57
N ALA A 240 9.75 -4.60 17.89
CA ALA A 240 10.04 -3.19 18.11
C ALA A 240 10.95 -3.04 19.35
N THR A 241 12.24 -2.83 19.13
CA THR A 241 13.12 -2.40 20.22
C THR A 241 12.92 -0.91 20.37
N THR A 242 12.27 -0.48 21.45
CA THR A 242 11.95 0.91 21.77
C THR A 242 13.25 1.71 21.98
N GLY A 243 13.86 2.16 20.89
CA GLY A 243 14.98 3.09 20.90
C GLY A 243 14.46 4.48 20.62
N THR A 244 14.48 5.36 21.62
CA THR A 244 14.20 6.79 21.44
C THR A 244 15.20 7.37 20.43
N VAL A 245 14.75 7.67 19.21
CA VAL A 245 15.58 8.34 18.21
C VAL A 245 15.64 9.83 18.56
N THR A 246 16.57 10.21 19.41
CA THR A 246 17.02 11.62 19.54
C THR A 246 17.98 11.92 18.39
N GLY A 247 17.43 12.18 17.21
CA GLY A 247 18.18 12.62 16.05
C GLY A 247 17.35 13.61 15.24
N THR A 248 17.85 14.83 15.08
CA THR A 248 17.30 15.80 14.12
C THR A 248 17.31 15.15 12.72
N PRO A 249 16.20 15.13 11.97
CA PRO A 249 16.20 14.62 10.62
C PRO A 249 17.19 15.44 9.78
N ALA A 250 18.30 14.84 9.40
CA ALA A 250 19.24 15.44 8.47
C ALA A 250 18.76 15.12 7.04
N GLY A 251 18.18 16.12 6.39
CA GLY A 251 18.07 16.16 4.93
C GLY A 251 16.64 16.17 4.40
N THR A 252 16.37 17.20 3.60
CA THR A 252 15.28 17.31 2.63
C THR A 252 15.10 15.99 1.88
N ALA A 253 13.99 15.29 2.15
CA ALA A 253 13.52 14.23 1.28
C ALA A 253 13.17 14.87 -0.07
N THR A 254 13.94 14.53 -1.11
CA THR A 254 13.57 14.84 -2.48
C THR A 254 12.59 13.76 -2.93
N PRO A 255 11.38 14.09 -3.39
CA PRO A 255 10.45 13.09 -3.91
C PRO A 255 11.03 12.48 -5.19
N GLY A 256 11.35 11.20 -5.17
CA GLY A 256 11.89 10.54 -6.35
C GLY A 256 12.45 9.14 -6.11
N ASN A 257 11.60 8.14 -6.34
CA ASN A 257 11.99 6.84 -6.90
C ASN A 257 13.04 6.03 -6.11
N ALA A 258 12.71 5.57 -4.90
CA ALA A 258 13.46 4.50 -4.25
C ALA A 258 12.99 3.13 -4.77
N THR A 259 13.60 2.64 -5.85
CA THR A 259 13.61 1.20 -6.13
C THR A 259 14.67 0.57 -5.23
N SER A 260 14.27 0.05 -4.07
CA SER A 260 15.18 -0.67 -3.17
C SER A 260 14.85 -2.16 -3.18
N ALA A 261 15.63 -2.94 -3.91
CA ALA A 261 15.71 -4.38 -3.73
C ALA A 261 16.55 -4.68 -2.48
N PRO A 262 16.16 -5.63 -1.60
CA PRO A 262 16.96 -5.93 -0.42
C PRO A 262 18.13 -6.86 -0.81
N THR A 263 19.36 -6.44 -0.51
CA THR A 263 20.47 -7.34 -0.26
C THR A 263 20.98 -7.03 1.14
N ALA A 264 20.49 -7.76 2.14
CA ALA A 264 21.03 -7.71 3.50
C ALA A 264 22.24 -8.65 3.57
N THR A 265 23.42 -8.09 3.82
CA THR A 265 24.55 -8.83 4.39
C THR A 265 24.66 -8.40 5.86
N PRO A 266 24.54 -9.32 6.85
CA PRO A 266 24.75 -8.98 8.24
C PRO A 266 26.26 -8.82 8.49
N ALA A 267 26.68 -7.64 8.94
CA ALA A 267 27.98 -7.47 9.57
C ALA A 267 27.77 -7.39 11.09
N ASP A 268 27.87 -8.56 11.72
CA ASP A 268 28.00 -8.71 13.16
C ASP A 268 29.50 -8.80 13.46
N THR A 269 30.06 -7.90 14.28
CA THR A 269 31.18 -8.13 15.24
C THR A 269 31.75 -6.80 15.75
N GLY A 270 31.62 -6.59 17.06
CA GLY A 270 32.28 -5.49 17.76
C GLY A 270 32.38 -5.76 19.26
N THR A 271 33.21 -6.73 19.65
CA THR A 271 33.62 -7.00 21.04
C THR A 271 34.40 -5.80 21.62
N PRO A 272 34.15 -5.36 22.87
CA PRO A 272 35.02 -4.40 23.53
C PRO A 272 36.25 -5.11 24.11
N ALA A 273 37.42 -4.89 23.51
CA ALA A 273 38.70 -5.24 24.12
C ALA A 273 39.10 -4.11 25.09
N GLY A 274 39.12 -4.44 26.39
CA GLY A 274 39.90 -3.68 27.35
C GLY A 274 41.39 -3.96 27.15
N ASN A 275 42.22 -2.94 27.35
CA ASN A 275 43.57 -3.11 27.88
C ASN A 275 44.05 -1.82 28.52
N GLY A 276 44.45 -1.93 29.78
CA GLY A 276 45.24 -0.90 30.44
C GLY A 276 46.69 -0.94 29.99
N THR A 277 47.41 0.14 30.25
CA THR A 277 48.87 0.09 30.46
C THR A 277 49.28 1.20 31.41
N VAL A 278 50.21 0.83 32.28
CA VAL A 278 50.82 1.56 33.39
C VAL A 278 52.06 2.34 32.90
N ALA A 279 52.25 3.53 33.50
CA ALA A 279 53.46 4.33 33.76
C ALA A 279 54.62 4.43 32.74
N ASP A 280 55.06 5.67 32.47
CA ASP A 280 56.29 6.25 33.07
C ASP A 280 56.38 7.76 32.74
N GLY A 281 56.74 8.57 33.75
CA GLY A 281 56.97 10.03 33.65
C GLY A 281 56.49 10.82 34.86
#